data_AF-A0A9P6MZT4-F1
#
_entry.id   AF-A0A9P6MZT4-F1
#
_cell.length_a   1.000
_cell.length_b   1.000
_cell.length_c   1.000
_cell.angle_alpha   90.00
_cell.angle_beta   90.00
_cell.angle_gamma   90.00
#
_symmetry.space_group_name_H-M   'P 1'
#
loop_
_entity.id
_entity.type
_entity.pdbx_description
1 polymer ?
#
loop_
_entity_poly.entity_id
_entity_poly.type
_entity_poly.pdbx_seq_one_letter_code
_entity_poly.pdbx_strand_id
1 'polypeptide(L)'
;MQQEHEHHRLLEINSHLQDIDNPHETTNESSSFVGQAEHHNPISTTKHSRRTQDRTTQPSLWNTREFYVYYLVFAFCLPYMFKTAHDASSVDNPNYEKYKDLLSDGFFGYKMDNSDSQYASFRDNIPTLVAVVCIYVPLSYIFRSMFASSASALKDPRQPLYRTYFFLAFSIIYLYFMYGNSLLKIGAIIIINYVIAKVGRGAKWMPLATWFFNLAVLFMNEAYDGYRFGDFHESLTWLDDNTGMSRRWDVHFKFTMLRLVSFNFDYYWSFTAPRDMVMDDRDRTPHNDKERVSTPAFASDYRFTYYAAYALYAPLYLAGPIITFNDFISQLRYPKSIPIKTLAMWVGRLIFALVTMEFTNHYMYMVAISKRKAWDNDPILQICMIGLFNLVLIWLKLMIIWRFFRLWGMLDGIEAPENMIRCVINNYSALGFWRSWHKSYNLWIIRYVYIPLGGTRYAMYNIWVVFTFVAVWHDIQLKLLAWGWLISLFILPEIIAGRLFPKQKWGSWKYYRHLCAVGAVGNIMMMIIANLVGFCIGLDGVKLMLHDLFSTLHGFLTMLCCFVALYVCAQVQFEVRESEKRRGIFLNC
;
A
#
# COMPACT_ATOMS: atom_id res chain seq x y z
N MET A 1 -5.52 14.06 -22.15
CA MET A 1 -5.89 13.11 -23.23
C MET A 1 -6.12 11.68 -22.75
N GLN A 2 -5.17 10.74 -22.64
CA GLN A 2 -5.58 9.35 -22.30
C GLN A 2 -6.16 9.19 -20.87
N GLN A 3 -5.66 9.95 -19.88
CA GLN A 3 -6.29 10.10 -18.55
C GLN A 3 -7.69 10.74 -18.57
N GLU A 4 -8.03 11.47 -19.62
CA GLU A 4 -9.34 12.12 -19.82
C GLU A 4 -10.28 11.19 -20.56
N HIS A 5 -9.77 10.42 -21.52
CA HIS A 5 -10.52 9.43 -22.30
C HIS A 5 -10.84 8.18 -21.48
N GLU A 6 -9.97 7.72 -20.57
CA GLU A 6 -10.33 6.69 -19.58
C GLU A 6 -11.35 7.21 -18.57
N HIS A 7 -11.28 8.51 -18.20
CA HIS A 7 -12.26 9.13 -17.31
C HIS A 7 -13.60 9.41 -18.02
N HIS A 8 -13.60 9.63 -19.34
CA HIS A 8 -14.80 9.71 -20.17
C HIS A 8 -15.44 8.34 -20.42
N ARG A 9 -14.66 7.26 -20.62
CA ARG A 9 -15.26 5.91 -20.69
C ARG A 9 -15.92 5.47 -19.38
N LEU A 10 -15.42 5.92 -18.24
CA LEU A 10 -16.10 5.76 -16.95
C LEU A 10 -17.35 6.64 -16.80
N LEU A 11 -17.55 7.65 -17.65
CA LEU A 11 -18.76 8.46 -17.74
C LEU A 11 -19.74 7.91 -18.79
N GLU A 12 -19.27 7.37 -19.91
CA GLU A 12 -20.09 6.68 -20.93
C GLU A 12 -20.80 5.44 -20.36
N ILE A 13 -20.14 4.70 -19.46
CA ILE A 13 -20.76 3.61 -18.68
C ILE A 13 -21.89 4.13 -17.77
N ASN A 14 -21.89 5.41 -17.40
CA ASN A 14 -22.94 6.03 -16.59
C ASN A 14 -24.01 6.76 -17.42
N SER A 15 -23.73 7.23 -18.65
CA SER A 15 -24.75 7.86 -19.49
C SER A 15 -25.74 6.84 -20.06
N HIS A 16 -25.28 5.64 -20.43
CA HIS A 16 -26.18 4.55 -20.83
C HIS A 16 -27.10 4.03 -19.71
N LEU A 17 -26.90 4.46 -18.45
CA LEU A 17 -27.82 4.22 -17.33
C LEU A 17 -28.91 5.29 -17.17
N GLN A 18 -28.95 6.32 -18.02
CA GLN A 18 -29.93 7.42 -17.93
C GLN A 18 -30.85 7.60 -19.15
N ASP A 19 -30.55 6.98 -20.30
CA ASP A 19 -31.33 7.14 -21.54
C ASP A 19 -32.38 6.03 -21.80
N ILE A 20 -32.69 5.19 -20.81
CA ILE A 20 -33.74 4.13 -20.92
C ILE A 20 -35.01 4.57 -20.18
N ASP A 21 -35.48 5.78 -20.45
CA ASP A 21 -36.78 6.31 -20.00
C ASP A 21 -37.38 7.25 -21.08
N ASN A 22 -37.43 6.80 -22.34
CA ASN A 22 -38.32 7.35 -23.37
C ASN A 22 -38.55 6.33 -24.52
N PRO A 23 -39.79 6.13 -25.00
CA PRO A 23 -40.07 5.34 -26.19
C PRO A 23 -39.93 6.17 -27.48
N HIS A 24 -40.05 5.50 -28.64
CA HIS A 24 -39.76 5.99 -30.01
C HIS A 24 -38.23 6.08 -30.29
N GLU A 25 -37.71 5.68 -31.46
CA GLU A 25 -38.35 5.34 -32.73
C GLU A 25 -37.56 4.25 -33.50
N THR A 26 -38.24 3.52 -34.39
CA THR A 26 -37.67 2.41 -35.20
C THR A 26 -37.03 2.89 -36.49
N THR A 27 -35.83 2.40 -36.84
CA THR A 27 -35.45 2.15 -38.25
C THR A 27 -34.50 0.95 -38.37
N ASN A 28 -34.82 0.05 -39.30
CA ASN A 28 -33.91 -1.01 -39.75
C ASN A 28 -32.74 -0.41 -40.54
N GLU A 29 -31.58 -1.08 -40.53
CA GLU A 29 -30.91 -1.38 -41.80
C GLU A 29 -29.98 -2.60 -41.70
N SER A 30 -29.92 -3.37 -42.79
CA SER A 30 -29.28 -4.68 -42.87
C SER A 30 -28.28 -4.72 -44.01
N SER A 31 -27.06 -5.20 -43.78
CA SER A 31 -26.18 -5.66 -44.87
C SER A 31 -25.25 -6.79 -44.44
N SER A 32 -25.48 -7.95 -45.03
CA SER A 32 -24.62 -9.15 -44.99
C SER A 32 -23.39 -9.03 -45.89
N PHE A 33 -22.28 -9.74 -45.60
CA PHE A 33 -21.47 -10.38 -46.64
C PHE A 33 -20.61 -11.57 -46.13
N VAL A 34 -20.28 -12.48 -47.06
CA VAL A 34 -19.59 -13.79 -46.91
C VAL A 34 -18.42 -13.83 -47.91
N GLY A 35 -17.27 -14.50 -47.72
CA GLY A 35 -16.76 -15.36 -46.65
C GLY A 35 -15.55 -16.16 -47.17
N GLN A 36 -15.20 -17.32 -46.56
CA GLN A 36 -14.12 -18.25 -46.99
C GLN A 36 -12.67 -17.68 -46.92
N ALA A 37 -11.58 -18.45 -46.79
CA ALA A 37 -11.33 -19.84 -46.35
C ALA A 37 -9.85 -19.99 -45.85
N GLU A 38 -9.44 -21.20 -45.49
CA GLU A 38 -8.26 -21.58 -44.69
C GLU A 38 -6.87 -21.43 -45.36
N HIS A 39 -5.81 -21.35 -44.55
CA HIS A 39 -4.54 -22.07 -44.79
C HIS A 39 -3.67 -22.22 -43.51
N HIS A 40 -2.98 -23.37 -43.39
CA HIS A 40 -2.16 -23.76 -42.23
C HIS A 40 -0.70 -23.25 -42.26
N ASN A 41 -0.24 -22.66 -41.13
CA ASN A 41 1.07 -22.85 -40.42
C ASN A 41 2.44 -22.77 -41.17
N PRO A 42 3.60 -22.62 -40.46
CA PRO A 42 3.84 -22.34 -39.03
C PRO A 42 4.87 -21.20 -38.76
N ILE A 43 5.29 -21.06 -37.49
CA ILE A 43 6.45 -20.28 -36.98
C ILE A 43 6.32 -18.73 -37.08
N SER A 44 5.84 -18.12 -36.00
CA SER A 44 6.14 -16.73 -35.65
C SER A 44 6.82 -16.68 -34.30
N THR A 45 8.06 -16.18 -34.26
CA THR A 45 8.74 -15.79 -33.03
C THR A 45 7.87 -14.83 -32.21
N THR A 46 7.97 -14.92 -30.89
CA THR A 46 7.21 -14.09 -29.94
C THR A 46 7.53 -12.61 -30.11
N LYS A 47 6.78 -11.93 -30.99
CA LYS A 47 6.65 -10.48 -30.96
C LYS A 47 6.09 -10.11 -29.59
N HIS A 48 6.96 -9.56 -28.72
CA HIS A 48 6.49 -8.64 -27.71
C HIS A 48 5.56 -7.65 -28.41
N SER A 49 4.30 -7.61 -27.98
CA SER A 49 3.40 -6.52 -28.33
C SER A 49 4.05 -5.23 -27.84
N ARG A 50 4.73 -4.54 -28.77
CA ARG A 50 5.10 -3.14 -28.60
C ARG A 50 3.79 -2.40 -28.51
N ARG A 51 3.28 -2.28 -27.29
CA ARG A 51 2.26 -1.30 -26.92
C ARG A 51 2.66 -0.01 -27.63
N THR A 52 1.80 0.45 -28.54
CA THR A 52 2.10 1.52 -29.49
C THR A 52 2.80 2.66 -28.76
N GLN A 53 4.03 2.95 -29.19
CA GLN A 53 4.93 3.91 -28.56
C GLN A 53 4.16 5.23 -28.38
N ASP A 54 3.87 5.59 -27.12
CA ASP A 54 2.98 6.69 -26.81
C ASP A 54 3.56 7.99 -27.41
N ARG A 55 2.82 8.55 -28.37
CA ARG A 55 3.20 9.74 -29.16
C ARG A 55 3.33 11.02 -28.32
N THR A 56 3.24 10.93 -26.99
CA THR A 56 3.26 12.06 -26.06
C THR A 56 4.54 12.17 -25.21
N THR A 57 5.51 11.25 -25.34
CA THR A 57 6.79 11.31 -24.60
C THR A 57 7.70 12.44 -25.09
N GLN A 58 8.33 13.17 -24.17
CA GLN A 58 9.31 14.21 -24.49
C GLN A 58 10.70 13.62 -24.79
N PRO A 59 11.56 14.29 -25.59
CA PRO A 59 12.95 13.87 -25.79
C PRO A 59 13.74 13.84 -24.47
N SER A 60 14.80 13.04 -24.44
CA SER A 60 15.63 12.83 -23.24
C SER A 60 16.39 14.09 -22.85
N LEU A 61 16.23 14.54 -21.59
CA LEU A 61 16.91 15.72 -21.04
C LEU A 61 18.25 15.39 -20.35
N TRP A 62 18.54 14.11 -20.08
CA TRP A 62 19.74 13.64 -19.35
C TRP A 62 21.09 14.17 -19.87
N ASN A 63 21.21 14.48 -21.17
CA ASN A 63 22.46 14.95 -21.79
C ASN A 63 22.42 16.46 -22.13
N THR A 64 21.55 17.23 -21.47
CA THR A 64 21.45 18.68 -21.66
C THR A 64 22.35 19.44 -20.69
N ARG A 65 22.79 20.66 -21.07
CA ARG A 65 23.58 21.55 -20.20
C ARG A 65 22.92 21.80 -18.84
N GLU A 66 21.59 21.88 -18.81
CA GLU A 66 20.79 21.99 -17.59
C GLU A 66 20.99 20.79 -16.66
N PHE A 67 20.90 19.56 -17.19
CA PHE A 67 21.06 18.35 -16.39
C PHE A 67 22.50 18.14 -15.91
N TYR A 68 23.52 18.58 -16.67
CA TYR A 68 24.89 18.58 -16.16
C TYR A 68 25.07 19.49 -14.93
N VAL A 69 24.40 20.65 -14.88
CA VAL A 69 24.36 21.48 -13.65
C VAL A 69 23.65 20.74 -12.52
N TYR A 70 22.55 20.04 -12.80
CA TYR A 70 21.84 19.24 -11.79
C TYR A 70 22.70 18.11 -11.23
N TYR A 71 23.52 17.44 -12.05
CA TYR A 71 24.47 16.43 -11.56
C TYR A 71 25.52 17.02 -10.60
N LEU A 72 26.01 18.24 -10.85
CA LEU A 72 26.92 18.93 -9.93
C LEU A 72 26.25 19.24 -8.58
N VAL A 73 24.99 19.68 -8.59
CA VAL A 73 24.19 19.87 -7.37
C VAL A 73 24.04 18.56 -6.60
N PHE A 74 23.72 17.45 -7.28
CA PHE A 74 23.63 16.13 -6.65
C PHE A 74 24.97 15.64 -6.09
N ALA A 75 26.07 15.85 -6.82
CA ALA A 75 27.42 15.43 -6.41
C ALA A 75 27.91 16.12 -5.13
N PHE A 76 27.43 17.34 -4.85
CA PHE A 76 27.72 18.04 -3.59
C PHE A 76 26.64 17.79 -2.52
N CYS A 77 25.36 18.01 -2.84
CA CYS A 77 24.29 18.00 -1.86
C CYS A 77 24.05 16.60 -1.27
N LEU A 78 24.11 15.54 -2.08
CA LEU A 78 23.79 14.20 -1.59
C LEU A 78 24.84 13.71 -0.56
N PRO A 79 26.17 13.75 -0.82
CA PRO A 79 27.16 13.44 0.21
C PRO A 79 27.06 14.36 1.43
N TYR A 80 26.77 15.66 1.24
CA TYR A 80 26.61 16.59 2.34
C TYR A 80 25.42 16.25 3.24
N MET A 81 24.27 15.86 2.67
CA MET A 81 23.11 15.38 3.45
C MET A 81 23.44 14.16 4.32
N PHE A 82 24.12 13.15 3.75
CA PHE A 82 24.57 11.97 4.51
C PHE A 82 25.58 12.34 5.59
N LYS A 83 26.55 13.22 5.29
CA LYS A 83 27.51 13.72 6.29
C LYS A 83 26.79 14.45 7.42
N THR A 84 25.88 15.36 7.11
CA THR A 84 25.13 16.13 8.13
C THR A 84 24.26 15.23 9.00
N ALA A 85 23.65 14.19 8.44
CA ALA A 85 22.92 13.19 9.22
C ALA A 85 23.84 12.36 10.14
N HIS A 86 24.99 11.90 9.61
CA HIS A 86 26.01 11.20 10.39
C HIS A 86 26.56 12.06 11.52
N ASP A 87 26.94 13.32 11.23
CA ASP A 87 27.44 14.30 12.22
C ASP A 87 26.42 14.53 13.34
N ALA A 88 25.11 14.61 13.01
CA ALA A 88 24.04 14.73 13.99
C ALA A 88 23.92 13.52 14.92
N SER A 89 24.36 12.34 14.47
CA SER A 89 24.41 11.11 15.28
C SER A 89 25.79 10.71 15.82
N SER A 90 26.83 11.52 15.58
CA SER A 90 28.20 11.20 16.00
C SER A 90 28.33 11.17 17.52
N VAL A 91 29.30 10.40 18.01
CA VAL A 91 29.72 10.39 19.43
C VAL A 91 30.21 11.78 19.87
N ASP A 92 30.71 12.58 18.92
CA ASP A 92 31.15 13.96 19.17
C ASP A 92 30.00 14.97 19.34
N ASN A 93 28.75 14.60 19.02
CA ASN A 93 27.62 15.50 19.21
C ASN A 93 27.28 15.59 20.73
N PRO A 94 27.17 16.79 21.33
CA PRO A 94 26.77 16.96 22.73
C PRO A 94 25.46 16.27 23.13
N ASN A 95 24.57 16.00 22.17
CA ASN A 95 23.31 15.30 22.35
C ASN A 95 23.44 13.76 22.40
N TYR A 96 24.60 13.17 22.04
CA TYR A 96 24.83 11.71 22.01
C TYR A 96 24.50 11.02 23.35
N GLU A 97 24.92 11.63 24.46
CA GLU A 97 24.69 11.15 25.82
C GLU A 97 23.20 10.97 26.18
N LYS A 98 22.29 11.68 25.49
CA LYS A 98 20.85 11.65 25.75
C LYS A 98 20.13 10.44 25.15
N TYR A 99 20.75 9.74 24.19
CA TYR A 99 20.14 8.60 23.49
C TYR A 99 21.03 7.36 23.37
N LYS A 100 22.29 7.42 23.81
CA LYS A 100 23.20 6.25 23.80
C LYS A 100 22.65 5.03 24.55
N ASP A 101 21.73 5.23 25.50
CA ASP A 101 21.05 4.19 26.27
C ASP A 101 20.06 3.36 25.43
N LEU A 102 19.60 3.92 24.30
CA LEU A 102 18.75 3.23 23.32
C LEU A 102 19.55 2.46 22.26
N LEU A 103 20.89 2.57 22.24
CA LEU A 103 21.74 1.92 21.25
C LEU A 103 22.15 0.52 21.70
N SER A 104 21.82 -0.48 20.88
CA SER A 104 22.24 -1.86 21.09
C SER A 104 23.67 -2.10 20.56
N ASP A 105 24.29 -3.18 21.01
CA ASP A 105 25.51 -3.67 20.38
C ASP A 105 25.21 -4.22 18.98
N GLY A 106 26.02 -3.81 18.02
CA GLY A 106 25.93 -4.17 16.62
C GLY A 106 27.04 -5.13 16.18
N PHE A 107 27.24 -5.25 14.87
CA PHE A 107 28.33 -6.06 14.33
C PHE A 107 29.69 -5.38 14.55
N PHE A 108 30.73 -6.20 14.71
CA PHE A 108 32.13 -5.77 14.83
C PHE A 108 32.43 -4.77 15.97
N GLY A 109 31.62 -4.75 17.02
CA GLY A 109 31.81 -3.88 18.19
C GLY A 109 31.29 -2.45 18.04
N TYR A 110 30.69 -2.11 16.90
CA TYR A 110 30.00 -0.82 16.70
C TYR A 110 28.60 -0.85 17.31
N LYS A 111 28.10 0.32 17.72
CA LYS A 111 26.72 0.48 18.18
C LYS A 111 25.73 0.46 17.01
N MET A 112 24.46 0.24 17.32
CA MET A 112 23.37 0.18 16.37
C MET A 112 22.10 0.79 16.96
N ASP A 113 21.38 1.57 16.15
CA ASP A 113 20.01 1.99 16.48
C ASP A 113 19.02 0.86 16.14
N ASN A 114 18.74 0.01 17.13
CA ASN A 114 17.63 -0.95 17.10
C ASN A 114 16.42 -0.42 17.90
N SER A 115 16.27 0.90 18.05
CA SER A 115 15.28 1.48 18.96
C SER A 115 13.85 1.45 18.40
N ASP A 116 13.64 1.27 17.09
CA ASP A 116 12.30 1.08 16.51
C ASP A 116 11.71 -0.29 16.90
N SER A 117 10.71 -0.29 17.79
CA SER A 117 10.16 -1.52 18.36
C SER A 117 9.49 -2.44 17.33
N GLN A 118 8.97 -1.89 16.23
CA GLN A 118 8.35 -2.70 15.18
C GLN A 118 9.42 -3.35 14.28
N TYR A 119 10.49 -2.63 13.95
CA TYR A 119 11.62 -3.21 13.21
C TYR A 119 12.38 -4.23 14.07
N ALA A 120 12.71 -3.88 15.32
CA ALA A 120 13.40 -4.77 16.26
C ALA A 120 12.62 -6.08 16.44
N SER A 121 11.33 -6.00 16.77
CA SER A 121 10.47 -7.17 16.92
C SER A 121 10.43 -8.05 15.66
N PHE A 122 10.37 -7.45 14.46
CA PHE A 122 10.45 -8.22 13.22
C PHE A 122 11.82 -8.85 13.02
N ARG A 123 12.90 -8.06 13.15
CA ARG A 123 14.31 -8.42 12.95
C ARG A 123 14.71 -9.60 13.83
N ASP A 124 14.43 -9.50 15.11
CA ASP A 124 14.82 -10.51 16.10
C ASP A 124 14.01 -11.81 15.93
N ASN A 125 12.84 -11.76 15.27
CA ASN A 125 12.03 -12.91 14.90
C ASN A 125 12.24 -13.41 13.45
N ILE A 126 13.17 -12.83 12.67
CA ILE A 126 13.47 -13.32 11.30
C ILE A 126 13.79 -14.83 11.29
N PRO A 127 14.62 -15.40 12.19
CA PRO A 127 14.91 -16.83 12.18
C PRO A 127 13.65 -17.68 12.38
N THR A 128 12.79 -17.30 13.32
CA THR A 128 11.50 -17.97 13.60
C THR A 128 10.56 -17.88 12.40
N LEU A 129 10.42 -16.70 11.78
CA LEU A 129 9.59 -16.49 10.61
C LEU A 129 10.09 -17.29 9.40
N VAL A 130 11.41 -17.33 9.17
CA VAL A 130 12.02 -18.15 8.11
C VAL A 130 11.80 -19.64 8.36
N ALA A 131 11.94 -20.12 9.61
CA ALA A 131 11.63 -21.51 9.94
C ALA A 131 10.17 -21.87 9.66
N VAL A 132 9.22 -20.99 10.03
CA VAL A 132 7.79 -21.16 9.71
C VAL A 132 7.54 -21.20 8.20
N VAL A 133 8.19 -20.34 7.40
CA VAL A 133 8.10 -20.37 5.92
C VAL A 133 8.67 -21.67 5.36
N CYS A 134 9.82 -22.12 5.85
CA CYS A 134 10.47 -23.36 5.44
C CYS A 134 9.68 -24.63 5.80
N ILE A 135 8.79 -24.58 6.80
CA ILE A 135 7.83 -25.65 7.10
C ILE A 135 6.57 -25.50 6.22
N TYR A 136 6.01 -24.30 6.13
CA TYR A 136 4.76 -24.02 5.43
C TYR A 136 4.84 -24.32 3.93
N VAL A 137 5.88 -23.86 3.24
CA VAL A 137 5.95 -23.92 1.76
C VAL A 137 6.04 -25.37 1.26
N PRO A 138 6.91 -26.26 1.81
CA PRO A 138 6.90 -27.67 1.45
C PRO A 138 5.57 -28.37 1.77
N LEU A 139 4.95 -28.10 2.93
CA LEU A 139 3.65 -28.69 3.28
C LEU A 139 2.54 -28.24 2.31
N SER A 140 2.51 -26.95 1.94
CA SER A 140 1.57 -26.41 0.94
C SER A 140 1.79 -27.05 -0.43
N TYR A 141 3.05 -27.26 -0.83
CA TYR A 141 3.41 -27.91 -2.08
C TYR A 141 2.98 -29.39 -2.10
N ILE A 142 3.29 -30.15 -1.04
CA ILE A 142 2.91 -31.57 -0.89
C ILE A 142 1.38 -31.71 -0.93
N PHE A 143 0.67 -30.90 -0.13
CA PHE A 143 -0.79 -30.88 -0.12
C PHE A 143 -1.37 -30.55 -1.50
N ARG A 144 -0.78 -29.57 -2.20
CA ARG A 144 -1.16 -29.23 -3.58
C ARG A 144 -0.93 -30.42 -4.52
N SER A 145 0.21 -31.10 -4.47
CA SER A 145 0.47 -32.26 -5.34
C SER A 145 -0.43 -33.47 -5.06
N MET A 146 -0.91 -33.64 -3.83
CA MET A 146 -1.80 -34.74 -3.45
C MET A 146 -3.28 -34.47 -3.76
N PHE A 147 -3.76 -33.25 -3.52
CA PHE A 147 -5.20 -32.95 -3.49
C PHE A 147 -5.67 -31.89 -4.51
N ALA A 148 -4.78 -31.22 -5.23
CA ALA A 148 -5.15 -30.28 -6.29
C ALA A 148 -4.58 -30.74 -7.63
N SER A 149 -5.39 -30.73 -8.69
CA SER A 149 -4.90 -31.02 -10.04
C SER A 149 -3.76 -30.06 -10.39
N SER A 150 -2.57 -30.61 -10.63
CA SER A 150 -1.40 -29.79 -10.87
C SER A 150 -1.48 -29.15 -12.27
N ALA A 151 -1.52 -27.83 -12.30
CA ALA A 151 -1.48 -26.94 -13.48
C ALA A 151 -2.76 -26.76 -14.33
N SER A 152 -3.89 -27.44 -14.06
CA SER A 152 -5.15 -27.15 -14.78
C SER A 152 -5.96 -26.02 -14.11
N ALA A 153 -6.64 -25.20 -14.92
CA ALA A 153 -7.54 -24.16 -14.43
C ALA A 153 -8.88 -24.77 -14.00
N LEU A 154 -9.31 -24.51 -12.75
CA LEU A 154 -10.53 -25.05 -12.15
C LEU A 154 -11.76 -24.23 -12.60
N LYS A 155 -12.05 -24.27 -13.91
CA LYS A 155 -13.12 -23.49 -14.55
C LYS A 155 -14.52 -23.85 -14.04
N ASP A 156 -14.76 -25.08 -13.59
CA ASP A 156 -16.07 -25.51 -13.09
C ASP A 156 -16.30 -25.08 -11.62
N PRO A 157 -17.31 -24.24 -11.32
CA PRO A 157 -17.65 -23.82 -9.96
C PRO A 157 -17.98 -24.97 -8.98
N ARG A 158 -18.32 -26.17 -9.48
CA ARG A 158 -18.58 -27.36 -8.67
C ARG A 158 -17.31 -28.00 -8.11
N GLN A 159 -16.17 -27.80 -8.77
CA GLN A 159 -14.88 -28.29 -8.29
C GLN A 159 -14.45 -27.51 -7.04
N PRO A 160 -14.15 -28.19 -5.91
CA PRO A 160 -13.79 -27.50 -4.68
C PRO A 160 -12.33 -27.04 -4.67
N LEU A 161 -12.08 -25.85 -4.11
CA LEU A 161 -10.74 -25.29 -3.94
C LEU A 161 -10.02 -25.94 -2.75
N TYR A 162 -9.52 -27.18 -2.92
CA TYR A 162 -8.95 -27.98 -1.84
C TYR A 162 -7.85 -27.26 -1.02
N ARG A 163 -7.04 -26.40 -1.65
CA ARG A 163 -5.99 -25.62 -0.95
C ARG A 163 -6.52 -24.78 0.23
N THR A 164 -7.79 -24.35 0.18
CA THR A 164 -8.42 -23.59 1.27
C THR A 164 -8.50 -24.37 2.58
N TYR A 165 -8.64 -25.71 2.53
CA TYR A 165 -8.64 -26.54 3.74
C TYR A 165 -7.25 -26.57 4.40
N PHE A 166 -6.18 -26.72 3.60
CA PHE A 166 -4.80 -26.61 4.10
C PHE A 166 -4.53 -25.22 4.71
N PHE A 167 -4.90 -24.15 4.00
CA PHE A 167 -4.74 -22.79 4.51
C PHE A 167 -5.46 -22.58 5.85
N LEU A 168 -6.72 -23.04 5.96
CA LEU A 168 -7.49 -22.90 7.18
C LEU A 168 -6.89 -23.72 8.33
N ALA A 169 -6.54 -24.99 8.08
CA ALA A 169 -5.93 -25.86 9.10
C ALA A 169 -4.59 -25.31 9.60
N PHE A 170 -3.69 -24.91 8.69
CA PHE A 170 -2.42 -24.29 9.06
C PHE A 170 -2.63 -22.97 9.81
N SER A 171 -3.54 -22.11 9.33
CA SER A 171 -3.77 -20.80 9.95
C SER A 171 -4.39 -20.95 11.35
N ILE A 172 -5.26 -21.93 11.60
CA ILE A 172 -5.77 -22.22 12.95
C ILE A 172 -4.63 -22.59 13.90
N ILE A 173 -3.75 -23.51 13.50
CA ILE A 173 -2.60 -23.95 14.32
C ILE A 173 -1.63 -22.77 14.56
N TYR A 174 -1.30 -22.03 13.51
CA TYR A 174 -0.40 -20.87 13.56
C TYR A 174 -0.96 -19.76 14.45
N LEU A 175 -2.23 -19.41 14.30
CA LEU A 175 -2.86 -18.34 15.09
C LEU A 175 -3.13 -18.76 16.54
N TYR A 176 -3.33 -20.06 16.81
CA TYR A 176 -3.38 -20.57 18.18
C TYR A 176 -2.02 -20.49 18.88
N PHE A 177 -0.91 -20.77 18.17
CA PHE A 177 0.42 -20.51 18.70
C PHE A 177 0.67 -19.01 18.96
N MET A 178 0.25 -18.14 18.03
CA MET A 178 0.43 -16.69 18.14
C MET A 178 -0.41 -16.04 19.26
N TYR A 179 -1.68 -16.45 19.43
CA TYR A 179 -2.68 -15.72 20.25
C TYR A 179 -3.44 -16.59 21.27
N GLY A 180 -3.13 -17.89 21.35
CA GLY A 180 -3.77 -18.84 22.25
C GLY A 180 -5.30 -18.85 22.10
N ASN A 181 -5.99 -18.76 23.23
CA ASN A 181 -7.45 -18.79 23.30
C ASN A 181 -8.12 -17.55 22.67
N SER A 182 -7.39 -16.46 22.45
CA SER A 182 -7.95 -15.28 21.73
C SER A 182 -8.32 -15.59 20.27
N LEU A 183 -7.88 -16.73 19.72
CA LEU A 183 -8.40 -17.26 18.46
C LEU A 183 -9.94 -17.45 18.48
N LEU A 184 -10.55 -17.74 19.65
CA LEU A 184 -12.00 -17.83 19.79
C LEU A 184 -12.69 -16.47 19.55
N LYS A 185 -12.08 -15.37 20.04
CA LYS A 185 -12.57 -13.99 19.82
C LYS A 185 -12.52 -13.65 18.32
N ILE A 186 -11.38 -13.92 17.67
CA ILE A 186 -11.21 -13.77 16.22
C ILE A 186 -12.25 -14.58 15.44
N GLY A 187 -12.44 -15.85 15.81
CA GLY A 187 -13.42 -16.76 15.19
C GLY A 187 -14.85 -16.24 15.30
N ALA A 188 -15.27 -15.78 16.49
CA ALA A 188 -16.59 -15.21 16.71
C ALA A 188 -16.85 -13.97 15.82
N ILE A 189 -15.89 -13.04 15.75
CA ILE A 189 -16.02 -11.84 14.91
C ILE A 189 -16.13 -12.20 13.43
N ILE A 190 -15.31 -13.16 12.97
CA ILE A 190 -15.33 -13.67 11.59
C ILE A 190 -16.69 -14.30 11.26
N ILE A 191 -17.25 -15.10 12.17
CA ILE A 191 -18.57 -15.74 12.01
C ILE A 191 -19.68 -14.68 11.96
N ILE A 192 -19.71 -13.72 12.89
CA ILE A 192 -20.75 -12.67 12.92
C ILE A 192 -20.72 -11.84 11.62
N ASN A 193 -19.53 -11.41 11.16
CA ASN A 193 -19.42 -10.67 9.90
C ASN A 193 -19.91 -11.49 8.67
N TYR A 194 -19.64 -12.80 8.64
CA TYR A 194 -20.15 -13.69 7.61
C TYR A 194 -21.67 -13.82 7.66
N VAL A 195 -22.27 -13.95 8.85
CA VAL A 195 -23.72 -14.00 9.03
C VAL A 195 -24.37 -12.70 8.53
N ILE A 196 -23.80 -11.52 8.84
CA ILE A 196 -24.25 -10.23 8.27
C ILE A 196 -24.30 -10.29 6.74
N ALA A 197 -23.25 -10.80 6.09
CA ALA A 197 -23.22 -10.94 4.63
C ALA A 197 -24.31 -11.90 4.10
N LYS A 198 -24.44 -13.10 4.69
CA LYS A 198 -25.35 -14.16 4.18
C LYS A 198 -26.82 -13.88 4.48
N VAL A 199 -27.12 -13.19 5.57
CA VAL A 199 -28.48 -12.72 5.91
C VAL A 199 -28.85 -11.52 5.05
N GLY A 200 -27.95 -10.53 4.92
CA GLY A 200 -28.22 -9.32 4.14
C GLY A 200 -28.27 -9.53 2.63
N ARG A 201 -27.47 -10.42 2.07
CA ARG A 201 -27.40 -10.69 0.61
C ARG A 201 -27.26 -9.37 -0.19
N GLY A 202 -28.01 -9.19 -1.27
CA GLY A 202 -28.06 -7.93 -2.04
C GLY A 202 -28.90 -6.81 -1.41
N ALA A 203 -29.29 -6.88 -0.14
CA ALA A 203 -30.07 -5.81 0.50
C ALA A 203 -29.21 -4.58 0.83
N LYS A 204 -29.75 -3.38 0.56
CA LYS A 204 -29.05 -2.09 0.71
C LYS A 204 -28.54 -1.80 2.14
N TRP A 205 -29.10 -2.46 3.17
CA TRP A 205 -28.62 -2.29 4.55
C TRP A 205 -27.33 -3.06 4.85
N MET A 206 -27.01 -4.12 4.09
CA MET A 206 -25.89 -5.01 4.40
C MET A 206 -24.51 -4.30 4.38
N PRO A 207 -24.19 -3.45 3.39
CA PRO A 207 -22.98 -2.62 3.43
C PRO A 207 -22.87 -1.74 4.68
N LEU A 208 -23.99 -1.17 5.14
CA LEU A 208 -24.02 -0.30 6.34
C LEU A 208 -23.80 -1.12 7.61
N ALA A 209 -24.47 -2.25 7.76
CA ALA A 209 -24.28 -3.15 8.90
C ALA A 209 -22.85 -3.73 8.96
N THR A 210 -22.26 -4.04 7.81
CA THR A 210 -20.84 -4.45 7.70
C THR A 210 -19.91 -3.37 8.22
N TRP A 211 -20.06 -2.12 7.77
CA TRP A 211 -19.23 -1.02 8.24
C TRP A 211 -19.44 -0.75 9.74
N PHE A 212 -20.69 -0.68 10.20
CA PHE A 212 -21.01 -0.47 11.60
C PHE A 212 -20.38 -1.55 12.50
N PHE A 213 -20.56 -2.83 12.17
CA PHE A 213 -20.00 -3.94 12.94
C PHE A 213 -18.47 -3.90 13.00
N ASN A 214 -17.81 -3.76 11.84
CA ASN A 214 -16.35 -3.81 11.79
C ASN A 214 -15.69 -2.57 12.41
N LEU A 215 -16.34 -1.40 12.36
CA LEU A 215 -15.89 -0.21 13.08
C LEU A 215 -16.13 -0.36 14.59
N ALA A 216 -17.31 -0.84 15.02
CA ALA A 216 -17.59 -1.08 16.43
C ALA A 216 -16.56 -2.04 17.06
N VAL A 217 -16.25 -3.16 16.39
CA VAL A 217 -15.19 -4.09 16.82
C VAL A 217 -13.83 -3.40 16.90
N LEU A 218 -13.49 -2.54 15.93
CA LEU A 218 -12.23 -1.81 15.92
C LEU A 218 -12.12 -0.84 17.12
N PHE A 219 -13.16 -0.05 17.40
CA PHE A 219 -13.21 0.84 18.58
C PHE A 219 -13.20 0.06 19.91
N MET A 220 -14.00 -1.00 20.01
CA MET A 220 -14.07 -1.84 21.21
C MET A 220 -12.73 -2.57 21.46
N ASN A 221 -12.04 -3.02 20.41
CA ASN A 221 -10.73 -3.69 20.55
C ASN A 221 -9.68 -2.78 21.21
N GLU A 222 -9.66 -1.48 20.88
CA GLU A 222 -8.75 -0.51 21.52
C GLU A 222 -9.24 -0.15 22.93
N ALA A 223 -10.54 0.10 23.11
CA ALA A 223 -11.10 0.52 24.39
C ALA A 223 -10.90 -0.52 25.53
N TYR A 224 -10.71 -1.79 25.18
CA TYR A 224 -10.54 -2.91 26.12
C TYR A 224 -9.27 -3.75 25.85
N ASP A 225 -8.28 -3.23 25.11
CA ASP A 225 -7.01 -3.92 24.78
C ASP A 225 -7.17 -5.39 24.29
N GLY A 226 -8.19 -5.64 23.47
CA GLY A 226 -8.51 -6.97 22.94
C GLY A 226 -9.37 -7.87 23.86
N TYR A 227 -9.95 -7.30 24.92
CA TYR A 227 -10.82 -7.87 25.96
C TYR A 227 -10.21 -9.02 26.77
N ARG A 228 -10.62 -9.20 28.02
CA ARG A 228 -10.43 -10.46 28.75
C ARG A 228 -11.71 -11.28 28.71
N PHE A 229 -11.58 -12.60 28.72
CA PHE A 229 -12.72 -13.50 28.84
C PHE A 229 -13.38 -13.38 30.22
N GLY A 230 -12.59 -13.18 31.28
CA GLY A 230 -13.09 -12.90 32.63
C GLY A 230 -13.94 -11.62 32.74
N ASP A 231 -13.69 -10.61 31.89
CA ASP A 231 -14.48 -9.36 31.87
C ASP A 231 -15.94 -9.60 31.41
N PHE A 232 -16.21 -10.68 30.66
CA PHE A 232 -17.56 -11.06 30.24
C PHE A 232 -18.26 -11.92 31.30
N HIS A 233 -17.55 -12.87 31.92
CA HIS A 233 -18.08 -13.72 32.98
C HIS A 233 -16.94 -14.45 33.72
N GLU A 234 -17.02 -14.53 35.06
CA GLU A 234 -15.97 -15.13 35.89
C GLU A 234 -15.62 -16.58 35.49
N SER A 235 -16.62 -17.37 35.07
CA SER A 235 -16.41 -18.76 34.62
C SER A 235 -15.60 -18.91 33.32
N LEU A 236 -15.27 -17.81 32.64
CA LEU A 236 -14.45 -17.80 31.43
C LEU A 236 -13.01 -17.35 31.70
N THR A 237 -12.66 -16.97 32.93
CA THR A 237 -11.33 -16.44 33.29
C THR A 237 -10.18 -17.40 32.93
N TRP A 238 -10.39 -18.72 33.03
CA TRP A 238 -9.42 -19.74 32.62
C TRP A 238 -9.03 -19.66 31.12
N LEU A 239 -9.85 -19.03 30.28
CA LEU A 239 -9.50 -18.80 28.88
C LEU A 239 -8.42 -17.71 28.74
N ASP A 240 -8.25 -16.81 29.70
CA ASP A 240 -7.23 -15.76 29.65
C ASP A 240 -5.82 -16.25 30.04
N ASP A 241 -5.69 -17.45 30.60
CA ASP A 241 -4.38 -18.02 30.99
C ASP A 241 -3.49 -18.34 29.78
N ASN A 242 -4.10 -18.82 28.68
CA ASN A 242 -3.38 -19.12 27.43
C ASN A 242 -3.52 -17.98 26.41
N THR A 243 -2.60 -17.02 26.49
CA THR A 243 -2.55 -15.87 25.55
C THR A 243 -1.64 -16.07 24.32
N GLY A 244 -1.00 -17.24 24.16
CA GLY A 244 -0.03 -17.48 23.09
C GLY A 244 1.21 -16.57 23.15
N MET A 245 1.92 -16.45 22.04
CA MET A 245 3.15 -15.63 21.91
C MET A 245 2.90 -14.12 22.05
N SER A 246 1.71 -13.62 21.73
CA SER A 246 1.36 -12.20 21.84
C SER A 246 -0.08 -12.01 22.32
N ARG A 247 -0.27 -11.13 23.31
CA ARG A 247 -1.60 -10.73 23.79
C ARG A 247 -2.34 -9.83 22.79
N ARG A 248 -1.60 -9.07 21.97
CA ARG A 248 -2.14 -8.03 21.08
C ARG A 248 -2.62 -8.58 19.72
N TRP A 249 -3.58 -9.50 19.77
CA TRP A 249 -4.23 -10.06 18.58
C TRP A 249 -4.99 -8.99 17.78
N ASP A 250 -5.50 -7.98 18.48
CA ASP A 250 -6.25 -6.82 17.98
C ASP A 250 -5.47 -6.00 16.93
N VAL A 251 -4.16 -5.81 17.15
CA VAL A 251 -3.29 -4.99 16.29
C VAL A 251 -3.20 -5.60 14.89
N HIS A 252 -3.01 -6.91 14.79
CA HIS A 252 -2.96 -7.64 13.52
C HIS A 252 -4.36 -7.87 12.95
N PHE A 253 -5.38 -7.98 13.80
CA PHE A 253 -6.78 -8.09 13.36
C PHE A 253 -7.24 -6.91 12.50
N LYS A 254 -6.63 -5.72 12.65
CA LYS A 254 -6.86 -4.57 11.76
C LYS A 254 -6.71 -4.89 10.26
N PHE A 255 -5.79 -5.79 9.87
CA PHE A 255 -5.68 -6.27 8.48
C PHE A 255 -6.78 -7.28 8.11
N THR A 256 -7.18 -8.13 9.06
CA THR A 256 -8.28 -9.10 8.88
C THR A 256 -9.61 -8.38 8.68
N MET A 257 -9.89 -7.32 9.45
CA MET A 257 -11.07 -6.44 9.30
C MET A 257 -11.26 -5.95 7.85
N LEU A 258 -10.17 -5.53 7.18
CA LEU A 258 -10.22 -5.10 5.78
C LEU A 258 -10.63 -6.26 4.84
N ARG A 259 -10.22 -7.50 5.14
CA ARG A 259 -10.67 -8.70 4.42
C ARG A 259 -12.14 -9.00 4.68
N LEU A 260 -12.61 -8.83 5.92
CA LEU A 260 -14.00 -9.07 6.29
C LEU A 260 -14.95 -8.15 5.51
N VAL A 261 -14.63 -6.85 5.46
CA VAL A 261 -15.33 -5.86 4.64
C VAL A 261 -15.20 -6.19 3.14
N SER A 262 -14.03 -6.62 2.66
CA SER A 262 -13.85 -7.02 1.25
C SER A 262 -14.80 -8.13 0.83
N PHE A 263 -14.91 -9.20 1.62
CA PHE A 263 -15.80 -10.32 1.32
C PHE A 263 -17.27 -9.87 1.26
N ASN A 264 -17.71 -9.07 2.24
CA ASN A 264 -19.09 -8.61 2.30
C ASN A 264 -19.45 -7.73 1.10
N PHE A 265 -18.57 -6.81 0.70
CA PHE A 265 -18.79 -5.96 -0.47
C PHE A 265 -18.67 -6.73 -1.81
N ASP A 266 -17.67 -7.60 -1.97
CA ASP A 266 -17.56 -8.48 -3.15
C ASP A 266 -18.80 -9.39 -3.28
N TYR A 267 -19.35 -9.88 -2.16
CA TYR A 267 -20.60 -10.66 -2.14
C TYR A 267 -21.84 -9.81 -2.44
N TYR A 268 -21.96 -8.60 -1.88
CA TYR A 268 -23.03 -7.65 -2.20
C TYR A 268 -23.08 -7.36 -3.69
N TRP A 269 -21.93 -7.00 -4.28
CA TRP A 269 -21.82 -6.69 -5.70
C TRP A 269 -22.07 -7.88 -6.62
N SER A 270 -21.86 -9.13 -6.17
CA SER A 270 -22.24 -10.32 -6.93
C SER A 270 -23.75 -10.43 -7.22
N PHE A 271 -24.61 -9.72 -6.48
CA PHE A 271 -26.05 -9.60 -6.74
C PHE A 271 -26.47 -8.31 -7.44
N THR A 272 -25.69 -7.24 -7.32
CA THR A 272 -26.11 -5.89 -7.74
C THR A 272 -25.34 -5.33 -8.93
N ALA A 273 -24.31 -6.02 -9.42
CA ALA A 273 -23.62 -5.65 -10.65
C ALA A 273 -24.53 -5.86 -11.88
N PRO A 274 -24.45 -5.00 -12.92
CA PRO A 274 -25.12 -5.24 -14.19
C PRO A 274 -24.75 -6.61 -14.77
N ARG A 275 -25.71 -7.31 -15.39
CA ARG A 275 -25.49 -8.66 -15.94
C ARG A 275 -24.40 -8.69 -17.01
N ASP A 276 -24.28 -7.60 -17.75
CA ASP A 276 -23.30 -7.29 -18.78
C ASP A 276 -21.86 -7.07 -18.25
N MET A 277 -21.67 -6.91 -16.93
CA MET A 277 -20.34 -7.04 -16.28
C MET A 277 -20.00 -8.46 -15.85
N VAL A 278 -20.94 -9.41 -15.93
CA VAL A 278 -20.70 -10.83 -15.64
C VAL A 278 -20.26 -11.49 -16.94
N MET A 279 -18.96 -11.81 -17.05
CA MET A 279 -18.44 -12.61 -18.16
C MET A 279 -19.21 -13.94 -18.25
N ASP A 280 -19.50 -14.42 -19.47
CA ASP A 280 -20.14 -15.71 -19.72
C ASP A 280 -19.53 -16.78 -18.80
N ASP A 281 -20.37 -17.52 -18.07
CA ASP A 281 -19.96 -18.51 -17.08
C ASP A 281 -18.99 -19.56 -17.63
N ARG A 282 -18.92 -19.70 -18.96
CA ARG A 282 -18.01 -20.59 -19.69
C ARG A 282 -16.55 -20.13 -19.74
N ASP A 283 -16.23 -18.83 -19.61
CA ASP A 283 -14.84 -18.39 -19.47
C ASP A 283 -14.62 -17.10 -18.66
N ARG A 284 -14.55 -17.22 -17.33
CA ARG A 284 -14.18 -16.13 -16.42
C ARG A 284 -12.66 -16.03 -16.17
N THR A 285 -11.80 -16.52 -17.09
CA THR A 285 -10.33 -16.54 -16.89
C THR A 285 -9.73 -15.13 -16.97
N PRO A 286 -9.15 -14.58 -15.88
CA PRO A 286 -8.67 -13.19 -15.88
C PRO A 286 -7.27 -13.06 -16.49
N HIS A 287 -7.17 -12.21 -17.51
CA HIS A 287 -5.95 -11.96 -18.26
C HIS A 287 -4.98 -11.07 -17.46
N ASN A 288 -5.48 -10.07 -16.72
CA ASN A 288 -4.68 -9.14 -15.92
C ASN A 288 -5.16 -9.00 -14.46
N ASP A 289 -4.34 -8.36 -13.62
CA ASP A 289 -4.59 -8.24 -12.18
C ASP A 289 -5.82 -7.39 -11.84
N LYS A 290 -6.20 -6.44 -12.70
CA LYS A 290 -7.42 -5.63 -12.52
C LYS A 290 -8.67 -6.49 -12.70
N GLU A 291 -8.67 -7.41 -13.66
CA GLU A 291 -9.74 -8.39 -13.86
C GLU A 291 -9.85 -9.35 -12.67
N ARG A 292 -8.75 -9.86 -12.10
CA ARG A 292 -8.79 -10.71 -10.89
C ARG A 292 -9.55 -10.06 -9.73
N VAL A 293 -9.44 -8.73 -9.59
CA VAL A 293 -10.11 -7.95 -8.54
C VAL A 293 -11.56 -7.59 -8.92
N SER A 294 -11.80 -7.21 -10.18
CA SER A 294 -13.11 -6.71 -10.62
C SER A 294 -14.12 -7.80 -10.96
N THR A 295 -13.69 -8.92 -11.55
CA THR A 295 -14.56 -10.04 -11.91
C THR A 295 -15.09 -10.73 -10.65
N PRO A 296 -16.42 -10.84 -10.45
CA PRO A 296 -16.98 -11.55 -9.30
C PRO A 296 -16.62 -13.04 -9.29
N ALA A 297 -16.37 -13.59 -8.11
CA ALA A 297 -16.24 -15.03 -7.92
C ALA A 297 -17.55 -15.76 -8.28
N PHE A 298 -17.50 -17.08 -8.43
CA PHE A 298 -18.71 -17.86 -8.64
C PHE A 298 -19.60 -17.84 -7.38
N ALA A 299 -20.92 -17.90 -7.55
CA ALA A 299 -21.87 -17.85 -6.43
C ALA A 299 -21.62 -18.95 -5.37
N SER A 300 -21.13 -20.12 -5.79
CA SER A 300 -20.73 -21.24 -4.93
C SER A 300 -19.45 -20.99 -4.11
N ASP A 301 -18.58 -20.07 -4.55
CA ASP A 301 -17.32 -19.76 -3.89
C ASP A 301 -17.52 -18.84 -2.67
N TYR A 302 -18.64 -18.12 -2.58
CA TYR A 302 -19.03 -17.32 -1.40
C TYR A 302 -19.55 -18.18 -0.23
N ARG A 303 -18.72 -19.15 0.19
CA ARG A 303 -18.97 -20.11 1.28
C ARG A 303 -17.98 -19.93 2.43
N PHE A 304 -18.42 -20.27 3.65
CA PHE A 304 -17.70 -20.00 4.89
C PHE A 304 -16.25 -20.50 4.90
N THR A 305 -15.99 -21.71 4.38
CA THR A 305 -14.64 -22.30 4.34
C THR A 305 -13.64 -21.46 3.56
N TYR A 306 -14.06 -20.87 2.43
CA TYR A 306 -13.18 -20.07 1.57
C TYR A 306 -12.99 -18.67 2.14
N TYR A 307 -14.05 -18.10 2.70
CA TYR A 307 -14.02 -16.85 3.46
C TYR A 307 -13.09 -16.94 4.68
N ALA A 308 -13.18 -18.00 5.50
CA ALA A 308 -12.34 -18.19 6.66
C ALA A 308 -10.87 -18.41 6.28
N ALA A 309 -10.60 -19.21 5.24
CA ALA A 309 -9.25 -19.41 4.71
C ALA A 309 -8.64 -18.11 4.17
N TYR A 310 -9.45 -17.25 3.51
CA TYR A 310 -9.04 -15.93 3.04
C TYR A 310 -8.77 -14.95 4.20
N ALA A 311 -9.70 -14.83 5.15
CA ALA A 311 -9.57 -13.96 6.30
C ALA A 311 -8.30 -14.29 7.10
N LEU A 312 -8.10 -15.57 7.42
CA LEU A 312 -7.02 -16.03 8.28
C LEU A 312 -5.69 -16.33 7.56
N TYR A 313 -5.61 -16.19 6.23
CA TYR A 313 -4.47 -16.61 5.40
C TYR A 313 -3.11 -16.19 5.98
N ALA A 314 -2.42 -17.16 6.61
CA ALA A 314 -1.23 -16.93 7.44
C ALA A 314 -0.09 -16.14 6.74
N PRO A 315 0.28 -16.42 5.46
CA PRO A 315 1.38 -15.71 4.79
C PRO A 315 1.20 -14.19 4.70
N LEU A 316 -0.04 -13.70 4.80
CA LEU A 316 -0.36 -12.28 4.76
C LEU A 316 -1.04 -11.78 6.04
N TYR A 317 -1.19 -12.59 7.09
CA TYR A 317 -2.02 -12.25 8.26
C TYR A 317 -1.42 -11.10 9.10
N LEU A 318 -0.13 -11.21 9.48
CA LEU A 318 0.48 -10.28 10.46
C LEU A 318 0.69 -8.87 9.90
N ALA A 319 1.27 -8.78 8.70
CA ALA A 319 1.56 -7.52 8.00
C ALA A 319 1.73 -7.74 6.49
N GLY A 320 0.93 -8.62 5.88
CA GLY A 320 0.97 -8.81 4.43
C GLY A 320 0.28 -7.69 3.65
N PRO A 321 0.63 -7.46 2.37
CA PRO A 321 -0.19 -6.66 1.49
C PRO A 321 -1.65 -7.15 1.45
N ILE A 322 -2.57 -6.20 1.35
CA ILE A 322 -4.01 -6.46 1.34
C ILE A 322 -4.42 -7.01 -0.03
N ILE A 323 -5.17 -8.11 0.01
CA ILE A 323 -5.73 -8.78 -1.16
C ILE A 323 -7.25 -8.86 -0.98
N THR A 324 -8.02 -8.63 -2.05
CA THR A 324 -9.49 -8.71 -2.06
C THR A 324 -9.98 -10.15 -2.15
N PHE A 325 -11.23 -10.44 -1.79
CA PHE A 325 -11.74 -11.80 -1.83
C PHE A 325 -11.77 -12.37 -3.26
N ASN A 326 -12.30 -11.59 -4.21
CA ASN A 326 -12.32 -12.00 -5.63
C ASN A 326 -10.92 -12.35 -6.16
N ASP A 327 -9.92 -11.50 -5.89
CA ASP A 327 -8.52 -11.75 -6.31
C ASP A 327 -7.93 -13.03 -5.68
N PHE A 328 -8.16 -13.25 -4.39
CA PHE A 328 -7.68 -14.46 -3.71
C PHE A 328 -8.31 -15.74 -4.29
N ILE A 329 -9.63 -15.76 -4.49
CA ILE A 329 -10.34 -16.89 -5.10
C ILE A 329 -9.94 -17.08 -6.56
N SER A 330 -9.80 -15.99 -7.32
CA SER A 330 -9.34 -16.00 -8.70
C SER A 330 -7.98 -16.69 -8.84
N GLN A 331 -7.04 -16.46 -7.92
CA GLN A 331 -5.71 -17.07 -7.98
C GLN A 331 -5.70 -18.56 -7.60
N LEU A 332 -6.71 -19.01 -6.85
CA LEU A 332 -6.91 -20.44 -6.55
C LEU A 332 -7.66 -21.18 -7.67
N ARG A 333 -8.60 -20.51 -8.34
CA ARG A 333 -9.30 -21.02 -9.55
C ARG A 333 -8.37 -21.07 -10.77
N TYR A 334 -7.59 -20.02 -10.98
CA TYR A 334 -6.73 -19.80 -12.14
C TYR A 334 -5.27 -19.60 -11.72
N PRO A 335 -4.60 -20.65 -11.19
CA PRO A 335 -3.25 -20.53 -10.64
C PRO A 335 -2.22 -20.18 -11.72
N LYS A 336 -1.58 -19.02 -11.61
CA LYS A 336 -0.47 -18.61 -12.48
C LYS A 336 0.86 -19.09 -11.88
N SER A 337 1.72 -19.66 -12.71
CA SER A 337 3.08 -20.05 -12.29
C SER A 337 3.97 -18.82 -12.15
N ILE A 338 4.46 -18.54 -10.95
CA ILE A 338 5.44 -17.47 -10.72
C ILE A 338 6.84 -18.00 -11.11
N PRO A 339 7.57 -17.38 -12.06
CA PRO A 339 8.87 -17.86 -12.48
C PRO A 339 9.90 -17.83 -11.34
N ILE A 340 10.74 -18.85 -11.23
CA ILE A 340 11.82 -18.93 -10.22
C ILE A 340 12.76 -17.70 -10.31
N LYS A 341 13.05 -17.21 -11.53
CA LYS A 341 13.81 -15.97 -11.75
C LYS A 341 13.17 -14.75 -11.07
N THR A 342 11.83 -14.67 -11.06
CA THR A 342 11.09 -13.61 -10.38
C THR A 342 11.20 -13.75 -8.86
N LEU A 343 11.03 -14.96 -8.33
CA LEU A 343 11.19 -15.24 -6.90
C LEU A 343 12.62 -14.91 -6.41
N ALA A 344 13.65 -15.37 -7.11
CA ALA A 344 15.05 -15.09 -6.80
C ALA A 344 15.36 -13.58 -6.82
N MET A 345 14.77 -12.82 -7.76
CA MET A 345 14.87 -11.36 -7.79
C MET A 345 14.22 -10.70 -6.56
N TRP A 346 13.07 -11.21 -6.09
CA TRP A 346 12.42 -10.70 -4.88
C TRP A 346 13.18 -11.05 -3.60
N VAL A 347 13.76 -12.25 -3.51
CA VAL A 347 14.71 -12.64 -2.44
C VAL A 347 15.88 -11.66 -2.40
N GLY A 348 16.56 -11.44 -3.54
CA GLY A 348 17.68 -10.50 -3.63
C GLY A 348 17.31 -9.06 -3.25
N ARG A 349 16.12 -8.59 -3.66
CA ARG A 349 15.59 -7.26 -3.27
C ARG A 349 15.29 -7.13 -1.77
N LEU A 350 14.87 -8.22 -1.12
CA LEU A 350 14.61 -8.24 0.32
C LEU A 350 15.93 -8.27 1.11
N ILE A 351 16.88 -9.13 0.71
CA ILE A 351 18.22 -9.18 1.31
C ILE A 351 18.94 -7.83 1.17
N PHE A 352 18.90 -7.22 -0.01
CA PHE A 352 19.49 -5.90 -0.23
C PHE A 352 18.86 -4.82 0.67
N ALA A 353 17.53 -4.83 0.84
CA ALA A 353 16.85 -3.90 1.73
C ALA A 353 17.22 -4.12 3.21
N LEU A 354 17.29 -5.37 3.66
CA LEU A 354 17.76 -5.74 5.01
C LEU A 354 19.18 -5.26 5.25
N VAL A 355 20.14 -5.60 4.38
CA VAL A 355 21.53 -5.15 4.48
C VAL A 355 21.63 -3.61 4.49
N THR A 356 20.82 -2.92 3.67
CA THR A 356 20.75 -1.45 3.68
C THR A 356 20.27 -0.91 5.02
N MET A 357 19.27 -1.54 5.65
CA MET A 357 18.73 -1.12 6.96
C MET A 357 19.74 -1.37 8.08
N GLU A 358 20.34 -2.56 8.14
CA GLU A 358 21.39 -2.87 9.13
C GLU A 358 22.57 -1.90 9.00
N PHE A 359 23.07 -1.67 7.78
CA PHE A 359 24.13 -0.69 7.52
C PHE A 359 23.72 0.72 7.97
N THR A 360 22.53 1.19 7.59
CA THR A 360 22.06 2.54 7.95
C THR A 360 21.99 2.72 9.47
N ASN A 361 21.46 1.73 10.19
CA ASN A 361 21.32 1.79 11.65
C ASN A 361 22.66 1.74 12.41
N HIS A 362 23.77 1.35 11.79
CA HIS A 362 25.11 1.45 12.39
C HIS A 362 25.72 2.86 12.31
N TYR A 363 25.35 3.66 11.30
CA TYR A 363 25.97 4.96 11.01
C TYR A 363 25.05 6.18 11.22
N MET A 364 23.73 5.97 11.37
CA MET A 364 22.75 7.06 11.51
C MET A 364 21.67 6.70 12.53
N TYR A 365 21.84 7.14 13.77
CA TYR A 365 21.00 6.80 14.94
C TYR A 365 19.69 7.61 15.04
N MET A 366 19.00 7.79 13.91
CA MET A 366 17.93 8.78 13.74
C MET A 366 16.67 8.47 14.57
N VAL A 367 16.36 7.19 14.81
CA VAL A 367 15.16 6.80 15.58
C VAL A 367 15.42 7.02 17.07
N ALA A 368 16.61 6.67 17.57
CA ALA A 368 17.04 6.91 18.94
C ALA A 368 17.02 8.42 19.26
N ILE A 369 17.61 9.25 18.39
CA ILE A 369 17.56 10.71 18.46
C ILE A 369 16.11 11.20 18.50
N SER A 370 15.26 10.74 17.57
CA SER A 370 13.86 11.18 17.49
C SER A 370 13.01 10.74 18.68
N LYS A 371 13.33 9.62 19.33
CA LYS A 371 12.66 9.16 20.56
C LYS A 371 13.02 9.99 21.79
N ARG A 372 14.27 10.44 21.87
CA ARG A 372 14.78 11.25 22.99
C ARG A 372 14.65 12.77 22.75
N LYS A 373 14.26 13.18 21.54
CA LYS A 373 14.25 14.58 21.06
C LYS A 373 15.63 15.25 21.23
N ALA A 374 16.68 14.47 20.99
CA ALA A 374 18.05 14.81 21.35
C ALA A 374 18.71 15.66 20.25
N TRP A 375 18.26 16.92 20.13
CA TRP A 375 18.74 17.88 19.12
C TRP A 375 18.86 19.32 19.68
N ASP A 376 19.05 19.45 20.99
CA ASP A 376 19.12 20.77 21.64
C ASP A 376 20.34 21.53 21.14
N ASN A 377 20.12 22.73 20.58
CA ASN A 377 21.12 23.58 19.92
C ASN A 377 21.79 22.98 18.67
N ASP A 378 21.28 21.88 18.12
CA ASP A 378 21.75 21.39 16.82
C ASP A 378 21.41 22.41 15.70
N PRO A 379 22.28 22.60 14.69
CA PRO A 379 21.96 23.42 13.52
C PRO A 379 20.66 22.98 12.83
N ILE A 380 19.87 23.93 12.34
CA ILE A 380 18.57 23.68 11.66
C ILE A 380 18.69 22.61 10.57
N LEU A 381 19.79 22.57 9.83
CA LEU A 381 20.01 21.56 8.80
C LEU A 381 20.16 20.13 9.37
N GLN A 382 20.80 19.95 10.53
CA GLN A 382 20.89 18.65 11.22
C GLN A 382 19.50 18.19 11.66
N ILE A 383 18.70 19.08 12.28
CA ILE A 383 17.31 18.79 12.66
C ILE A 383 16.47 18.36 11.44
N CYS A 384 16.61 19.06 10.31
CA CYS A 384 15.98 18.68 9.05
C CYS A 384 16.45 17.32 8.51
N MET A 385 17.75 16.99 8.64
CA MET A 385 18.28 15.69 8.23
C MET A 385 17.81 14.56 9.14
N ILE A 386 17.75 14.76 10.46
CA ILE A 386 17.17 13.81 11.42
C ILE A 386 15.74 13.44 11.00
N GLY A 387 14.90 14.46 10.77
CA GLY A 387 13.52 14.25 10.32
C GLY A 387 13.40 13.53 8.97
N LEU A 388 14.26 13.88 8.01
CA LEU A 388 14.28 13.25 6.67
C LEU A 388 14.72 11.78 6.73
N PHE A 389 15.84 11.48 7.40
CA PHE A 389 16.35 10.12 7.47
C PHE A 389 15.51 9.23 8.38
N ASN A 390 14.89 9.76 9.45
CA ASN A 390 13.87 9.04 10.21
C ASN A 390 12.68 8.62 9.32
N LEU A 391 12.19 9.52 8.44
CA LEU A 391 11.16 9.17 7.47
C LEU A 391 11.61 8.11 6.44
N VAL A 392 12.88 8.15 6.00
CA VAL A 392 13.48 7.12 5.13
C VAL A 392 13.58 5.77 5.85
N LEU A 393 13.94 5.74 7.13
CA LEU A 393 13.98 4.53 7.95
C LEU A 393 12.58 3.94 8.17
N ILE A 394 11.56 4.78 8.43
CA ILE A 394 10.16 4.33 8.51
C ILE A 394 9.71 3.70 7.19
N TRP A 395 10.04 4.31 6.05
CA TRP A 395 9.78 3.75 4.73
C TRP A 395 10.49 2.41 4.50
N LEU A 396 11.78 2.31 4.86
CA LEU A 396 12.60 1.13 4.65
C LEU A 396 12.14 -0.04 5.53
N LYS A 397 11.85 0.21 6.81
CA LYS A 397 11.21 -0.74 7.74
C LYS A 397 9.95 -1.35 7.15
N LEU A 398 8.99 -0.52 6.74
CA LEU A 398 7.72 -0.99 6.20
C LEU A 398 7.90 -1.71 4.87
N MET A 399 8.81 -1.25 4.00
CA MET A 399 9.21 -1.97 2.79
C MET A 399 9.70 -3.39 3.10
N ILE A 400 10.60 -3.56 4.06
CA ILE A 400 11.19 -4.86 4.42
C ILE A 400 10.11 -5.82 4.93
N ILE A 401 9.32 -5.39 5.93
CA ILE A 401 8.27 -6.20 6.54
C ILE A 401 7.25 -6.65 5.49
N TRP A 402 6.73 -5.71 4.69
CA TRP A 402 5.73 -6.03 3.66
C TRP A 402 6.28 -6.90 2.54
N ARG A 403 7.56 -6.75 2.16
CA ARG A 403 8.21 -7.61 1.17
C ARG A 403 8.43 -9.03 1.67
N PHE A 404 8.73 -9.22 2.96
CA PHE A 404 8.84 -10.55 3.57
C PHE A 404 7.51 -11.32 3.44
N PHE A 405 6.41 -10.74 3.94
CA PHE A 405 5.08 -11.38 3.86
C PHE A 405 4.59 -11.53 2.41
N ARG A 406 4.88 -10.56 1.53
CA ARG A 406 4.60 -10.69 0.09
C ARG A 406 5.37 -11.87 -0.53
N LEU A 407 6.65 -12.03 -0.22
CA LEU A 407 7.48 -13.13 -0.71
C LEU A 407 6.97 -14.48 -0.22
N TRP A 408 6.54 -14.59 1.04
CA TRP A 408 5.88 -15.79 1.56
C TRP A 408 4.61 -16.14 0.76
N GLY A 409 3.74 -15.17 0.49
CA GLY A 409 2.59 -15.35 -0.41
C GLY A 409 3.00 -15.82 -1.82
N MET A 410 4.04 -15.22 -2.40
CA MET A 410 4.53 -15.61 -3.74
C MET A 410 5.12 -17.04 -3.77
N LEU A 411 5.82 -17.47 -2.71
CA LEU A 411 6.31 -18.85 -2.59
C LEU A 411 5.15 -19.86 -2.52
N ASP A 412 4.01 -19.44 -1.96
CA ASP A 412 2.75 -20.20 -1.93
C ASP A 412 1.92 -20.10 -3.23
N GLY A 413 2.36 -19.28 -4.19
CA GLY A 413 1.68 -19.03 -5.46
C GLY A 413 0.54 -18.01 -5.41
N ILE A 414 0.47 -17.16 -4.37
CA ILE A 414 -0.45 -16.01 -4.28
C ILE A 414 0.34 -14.71 -4.48
N GLU A 415 0.12 -14.04 -5.60
CA GLU A 415 0.72 -12.75 -5.93
C GLU A 415 -0.14 -11.58 -5.42
N ALA A 416 0.21 -11.08 -4.23
CA ALA A 416 -0.34 -9.85 -3.68
C ALA A 416 0.37 -8.58 -4.25
N PRO A 417 -0.24 -7.38 -4.18
CA PRO A 417 0.38 -6.15 -4.68
C PRO A 417 1.65 -5.75 -3.90
N GLU A 418 2.66 -5.20 -4.58
CA GLU A 418 3.81 -4.57 -3.90
C GLU A 418 3.36 -3.26 -3.23
N ASN A 419 3.63 -3.13 -1.93
CA ASN A 419 3.18 -1.98 -1.15
C ASN A 419 4.01 -0.70 -1.32
N MET A 420 5.32 -0.82 -1.54
CA MET A 420 6.23 0.33 -1.69
C MET A 420 6.81 0.34 -3.11
N ILE A 421 6.03 0.84 -4.07
CA ILE A 421 6.45 0.87 -5.49
C ILE A 421 7.44 2.00 -5.83
N ARG A 422 7.60 2.99 -4.94
CA ARG A 422 8.55 4.09 -5.06
C ARG A 422 9.19 4.41 -3.71
N CYS A 423 10.39 4.99 -3.74
CA CYS A 423 11.02 5.53 -2.53
C CYS A 423 10.34 6.83 -2.09
N VAL A 424 10.31 7.10 -0.78
CA VAL A 424 9.69 8.32 -0.22
C VAL A 424 10.28 9.59 -0.86
N ILE A 425 11.61 9.67 -1.00
CA ILE A 425 12.33 10.78 -1.66
C ILE A 425 12.18 10.81 -3.21
N ASN A 426 11.52 9.81 -3.80
CA ASN A 426 11.28 9.74 -5.26
C ASN A 426 9.95 10.43 -5.65
N ASN A 427 9.14 10.89 -4.69
CA ASN A 427 7.83 11.47 -4.94
C ASN A 427 7.84 13.00 -4.84
N TYR A 428 7.32 13.66 -5.88
CA TYR A 428 7.17 15.12 -5.99
C TYR A 428 5.71 15.59 -5.91
N SER A 429 4.78 14.64 -5.87
CA SER A 429 3.32 14.82 -5.83
C SER A 429 2.82 14.13 -4.57
N ALA A 430 1.99 14.81 -3.79
CA ALA A 430 1.37 14.24 -2.60
C ALA A 430 0.35 13.16 -3.00
N LEU A 431 -0.41 13.38 -4.08
CA LEU A 431 -1.31 12.35 -4.63
C LEU A 431 -0.54 11.12 -5.11
N GLY A 432 0.57 11.31 -5.83
CA GLY A 432 1.44 10.22 -6.29
C GLY A 432 2.15 9.48 -5.15
N PHE A 433 2.51 10.20 -4.07
CA PHE A 433 2.98 9.62 -2.83
C PHE A 433 1.92 8.68 -2.23
N TRP A 434 0.69 9.15 -1.97
CA TRP A 434 -0.36 8.33 -1.35
C TRP A 434 -0.83 7.13 -2.19
N ARG A 435 -0.64 7.16 -3.51
CA ARG A 435 -0.88 6.01 -4.41
C ARG A 435 0.30 5.04 -4.50
N SER A 436 1.51 5.47 -4.14
CA SER A 436 2.73 4.64 -4.17
C SER A 436 3.16 4.10 -2.81
N TRP A 437 2.73 4.75 -1.74
CA TRP A 437 2.84 4.32 -0.35
C TRP A 437 1.70 3.37 0.03
N HIS A 438 2.02 2.27 0.71
CA HIS A 438 1.06 1.24 1.15
C HIS A 438 0.04 0.85 0.05
N LYS A 439 0.52 0.65 -1.19
CA LYS A 439 -0.32 0.58 -2.39
C LYS A 439 -1.52 -0.37 -2.30
N SER A 440 -1.38 -1.54 -1.66
CA SER A 440 -2.51 -2.47 -1.51
C SER A 440 -3.66 -1.87 -0.69
N TYR A 441 -3.33 -1.10 0.36
CA TYR A 441 -4.31 -0.36 1.16
C TYR A 441 -4.93 0.80 0.39
N ASN A 442 -4.13 1.52 -0.42
CA ASN A 442 -4.67 2.56 -1.29
C ASN A 442 -5.69 1.98 -2.31
N LEU A 443 -5.36 0.86 -2.96
CA LEU A 443 -6.28 0.15 -3.86
C LEU A 443 -7.54 -0.35 -3.14
N TRP A 444 -7.39 -0.84 -1.92
CA TRP A 444 -8.48 -1.28 -1.06
C TRP A 444 -9.43 -0.11 -0.72
N ILE A 445 -8.90 1.01 -0.24
CA ILE A 445 -9.65 2.24 0.04
C ILE A 445 -10.38 2.73 -1.20
N ILE A 446 -9.71 2.73 -2.36
CA ILE A 446 -10.33 3.14 -3.62
C ILE A 446 -11.56 2.28 -3.92
N ARG A 447 -11.45 0.95 -3.77
CA ARG A 447 -12.53 0.00 -4.05
C ARG A 447 -13.68 0.08 -3.06
N TYR A 448 -13.42 0.08 -1.74
CA TYR A 448 -14.45 -0.13 -0.71
C TYR A 448 -14.90 1.14 0.02
N VAL A 449 -14.20 2.27 -0.14
CA VAL A 449 -14.56 3.55 0.47
C VAL A 449 -14.81 4.60 -0.62
N TYR A 450 -13.82 4.89 -1.46
CA TYR A 450 -13.87 6.02 -2.39
C TYR A 450 -14.91 5.85 -3.51
N ILE A 451 -14.92 4.70 -4.19
CA ILE A 451 -15.87 4.42 -5.29
C ILE A 451 -17.33 4.37 -4.77
N PRO A 452 -17.66 3.67 -3.67
CA PRO A 452 -19.01 3.68 -3.08
C PRO A 452 -19.53 5.08 -2.71
N LEU A 453 -18.64 6.01 -2.33
CA LEU A 453 -18.98 7.41 -2.06
C LEU A 453 -19.02 8.27 -3.34
N GLY A 454 -19.31 7.68 -4.50
CA GLY A 454 -19.42 8.37 -5.79
C GLY A 454 -18.08 8.80 -6.42
N GLY A 455 -16.96 8.29 -5.93
CA GLY A 455 -15.66 8.38 -6.59
C GLY A 455 -15.18 9.82 -6.85
N THR A 456 -14.82 10.11 -8.10
CA THR A 456 -14.26 11.41 -8.50
C THR A 456 -15.28 12.55 -8.52
N ARG A 457 -16.59 12.26 -8.61
CA ARG A 457 -17.66 13.28 -8.51
C ARG A 457 -17.62 14.03 -7.18
N TYR A 458 -17.32 13.32 -6.09
CA TYR A 458 -17.25 13.88 -4.74
C TYR A 458 -15.82 13.88 -4.17
N ALA A 459 -14.80 13.97 -5.04
CA ALA A 459 -13.39 13.84 -4.65
C ALA A 459 -12.97 14.68 -3.43
N MET A 460 -13.46 15.93 -3.33
CA MET A 460 -13.15 16.82 -2.19
C MET A 460 -13.67 16.27 -0.86
N TYR A 461 -14.93 15.81 -0.83
CA TYR A 461 -15.54 15.20 0.36
C TYR A 461 -14.89 13.85 0.68
N ASN A 462 -14.66 13.04 -0.36
CA ASN A 462 -14.10 11.70 -0.22
C ASN A 462 -12.67 11.70 0.33
N ILE A 463 -11.86 12.74 0.10
CA ILE A 463 -10.54 12.91 0.74
C ILE A 463 -10.68 12.95 2.27
N TRP A 464 -11.59 13.76 2.82
CA TRP A 464 -11.79 13.87 4.28
C TRP A 464 -12.25 12.54 4.89
N VAL A 465 -13.20 11.85 4.26
CA VAL A 465 -13.69 10.55 4.74
C VAL A 465 -12.59 9.49 4.68
N VAL A 466 -11.82 9.45 3.58
CA VAL A 466 -10.70 8.53 3.40
C VAL A 466 -9.61 8.76 4.46
N PHE A 467 -9.13 9.98 4.64
CA PHE A 467 -8.07 10.24 5.63
C PHE A 467 -8.55 10.11 7.08
N THR A 468 -9.83 10.37 7.36
CA THR A 468 -10.44 10.06 8.65
C THR A 468 -10.46 8.55 8.91
N PHE A 469 -10.86 7.74 7.92
CA PHE A 469 -10.78 6.28 8.04
C PHE A 469 -9.33 5.77 8.19
N VAL A 470 -8.38 6.32 7.43
CA VAL A 470 -6.95 5.98 7.55
C VAL A 470 -6.44 6.28 8.96
N ALA A 471 -6.76 7.46 9.51
CA ALA A 471 -6.39 7.84 10.87
C ALA A 471 -6.98 6.88 11.91
N VAL A 472 -8.31 6.66 11.90
CA VAL A 472 -9.02 5.77 12.84
C VAL A 472 -8.52 4.33 12.74
N TRP A 473 -8.25 3.82 11.53
CA TRP A 473 -7.71 2.47 11.35
C TRP A 473 -6.30 2.35 11.97
N HIS A 474 -5.43 3.34 11.78
CA HIS A 474 -4.10 3.34 12.38
C HIS A 474 -4.11 3.53 13.90
N ASP A 475 -4.73 4.61 14.41
CA ASP A 475 -4.77 5.00 15.82
C ASP A 475 -6.15 5.56 16.19
N ILE A 476 -6.82 4.90 17.14
CA ILE A 476 -8.16 5.27 17.60
C ILE A 476 -8.11 6.36 18.67
N GLN A 477 -6.94 6.64 19.27
CA GLN A 477 -6.75 7.70 20.27
C GLN A 477 -6.81 9.11 19.64
N LEU A 478 -7.18 9.22 18.36
CA LEU A 478 -7.40 10.43 17.57
C LEU A 478 -6.19 11.36 17.43
N LYS A 479 -5.02 11.00 17.97
CA LYS A 479 -3.76 11.75 17.79
C LYS A 479 -3.39 11.85 16.32
N LEU A 480 -3.57 10.76 15.56
CA LEU A 480 -3.39 10.75 14.11
C LEU A 480 -4.53 11.42 13.32
N LEU A 481 -5.68 11.74 13.92
CA LEU A 481 -6.79 12.39 13.21
C LEU A 481 -6.42 13.83 12.79
N ALA A 482 -5.84 14.59 13.71
CA ALA A 482 -5.36 15.95 13.43
C ALA A 482 -4.30 15.96 12.30
N TRP A 483 -3.40 14.97 12.31
CA TRP A 483 -2.43 14.77 11.22
C TRP A 483 -3.10 14.36 9.89
N GLY A 484 -4.09 13.46 9.90
CA GLY A 484 -4.84 13.06 8.70
C GLY A 484 -5.61 14.22 8.06
N TRP A 485 -6.14 15.13 8.87
CA TRP A 485 -6.78 16.36 8.41
C TRP A 485 -5.76 17.39 7.89
N LEU A 486 -4.60 17.52 8.52
CA LEU A 486 -3.49 18.35 8.02
C LEU A 486 -3.02 17.87 6.62
N ILE A 487 -2.86 16.55 6.44
CA ILE A 487 -2.56 15.94 5.15
C ILE A 487 -3.68 16.21 4.13
N SER A 488 -4.95 16.08 4.54
CA SER A 488 -6.11 16.38 3.67
C SER A 488 -6.06 17.81 3.16
N LEU A 489 -5.75 18.78 4.03
CA LEU A 489 -5.56 20.19 3.68
C LEU A 489 -4.37 20.39 2.73
N PHE A 490 -3.22 19.77 2.99
CA PHE A 490 -2.00 19.92 2.18
C PHE A 490 -2.07 19.28 0.78
N ILE A 491 -3.04 18.39 0.54
CA ILE A 491 -3.32 17.85 -0.80
C ILE A 491 -4.16 18.83 -1.66
N LEU A 492 -4.94 19.73 -1.04
CA LEU A 492 -5.82 20.65 -1.78
C LEU A 492 -5.06 21.60 -2.72
N PRO A 493 -3.91 22.22 -2.34
CA PRO A 493 -3.12 23.05 -3.26
C PRO A 493 -2.71 22.32 -4.54
N GLU A 494 -2.33 21.03 -4.46
CA GLU A 494 -1.99 20.23 -5.64
C GLU A 494 -3.19 20.07 -6.57
N ILE A 495 -4.38 19.77 -6.01
CA ILE A 495 -5.60 19.58 -6.80
C ILE A 495 -6.08 20.90 -7.42
N ILE A 496 -6.00 22.00 -6.66
CA ILE A 496 -6.37 23.35 -7.14
C ILE A 496 -5.41 23.78 -8.25
N ALA A 497 -4.09 23.65 -8.05
CA ALA A 497 -3.09 23.96 -9.06
C ALA A 497 -3.27 23.10 -10.33
N GLY A 498 -3.57 21.80 -10.18
CA GLY A 498 -3.86 20.91 -11.31
C GLY A 498 -5.11 21.31 -12.12
N ARG A 499 -6.10 21.96 -11.48
CA ARG A 499 -7.31 22.50 -12.14
C ARG A 499 -7.09 23.88 -12.77
N LEU A 500 -6.26 24.73 -12.15
CA LEU A 500 -5.93 26.07 -12.68
C LEU A 500 -4.92 26.01 -13.84
N PHE A 501 -3.97 25.07 -13.76
CA PHE A 501 -2.88 24.90 -14.73
C PHE A 501 -2.90 23.52 -15.42
N PRO A 502 -4.03 23.12 -16.07
CA PRO A 502 -4.14 21.81 -16.69
C PRO A 502 -3.16 21.67 -17.87
N LYS A 503 -2.50 20.50 -17.95
CA LYS A 503 -1.47 20.20 -18.96
C LYS A 503 -1.99 20.35 -20.40
N GLN A 504 -3.29 20.19 -20.62
CA GLN A 504 -3.99 20.37 -21.89
C GLN A 504 -3.85 21.80 -22.41
N LYS A 505 -3.98 22.80 -21.54
CA LYS A 505 -3.93 24.23 -21.89
C LYS A 505 -2.51 24.80 -21.80
N TRP A 506 -1.75 24.37 -20.79
CA TRP A 506 -0.45 24.98 -20.45
C TRP A 506 0.77 24.16 -20.87
N GLY A 507 0.60 22.89 -21.27
CA GLY A 507 1.71 21.96 -21.52
C GLY A 507 2.59 22.27 -22.73
N SER A 508 2.17 23.16 -23.62
CA SER A 508 2.98 23.69 -24.73
C SER A 508 3.93 24.82 -24.30
N TRP A 509 3.72 25.41 -23.12
CA TRP A 509 4.56 26.49 -22.61
C TRP A 509 5.89 25.95 -22.10
N LYS A 510 7.01 26.48 -22.63
CA LYS A 510 8.38 26.00 -22.31
C LYS A 510 8.68 25.99 -20.81
N TYR A 511 8.11 26.93 -20.04
CA TYR A 511 8.32 27.03 -18.60
C TYR A 511 7.30 26.25 -17.75
N TYR A 512 6.34 25.55 -18.36
CA TYR A 512 5.35 24.74 -17.62
C TYR A 512 6.00 23.70 -16.71
N ARG A 513 7.07 23.04 -17.18
CA ARG A 513 7.89 22.12 -16.35
C ARG A 513 8.48 22.82 -15.12
N HIS A 514 8.90 24.07 -15.24
CA HIS A 514 9.50 24.83 -14.15
C HIS A 514 8.41 25.32 -13.16
N LEU A 515 7.23 25.72 -13.64
CA LEU A 515 6.06 25.98 -12.79
C LEU A 515 5.64 24.72 -12.01
N CYS A 516 5.56 23.56 -12.66
CA CYS A 516 5.29 22.29 -12.00
C CYS A 516 6.35 21.93 -10.95
N ALA A 517 7.63 22.24 -11.18
CA ALA A 517 8.68 22.01 -10.20
C ALA A 517 8.56 22.93 -8.97
N VAL A 518 8.19 24.20 -9.15
CA VAL A 518 7.89 25.11 -8.02
C VAL A 518 6.71 24.59 -7.19
N GLY A 519 5.63 24.15 -7.84
CA GLY A 519 4.50 23.50 -7.16
C GLY A 519 4.89 22.21 -6.44
N ALA A 520 5.76 21.40 -7.05
CA ALA A 520 6.31 20.20 -6.42
C ALA A 520 7.15 20.51 -5.18
N VAL A 521 7.99 21.55 -5.19
CA VAL A 521 8.74 21.96 -3.99
C VAL A 521 7.79 22.35 -2.86
N GLY A 522 6.74 23.13 -3.17
CA GLY A 522 5.68 23.46 -2.21
C GLY A 522 5.03 22.21 -1.61
N ASN A 523 4.64 21.24 -2.45
CA ASN A 523 4.07 19.96 -1.99
C ASN A 523 5.04 19.16 -1.11
N ILE A 524 6.32 19.07 -1.50
CA ILE A 524 7.35 18.36 -0.72
C ILE A 524 7.55 19.05 0.63
N MET A 525 7.65 20.38 0.68
CA MET A 525 7.81 21.13 1.94
C MET A 525 6.59 20.96 2.86
N MET A 526 5.36 21.03 2.33
CA MET A 526 4.15 20.75 3.12
C MET A 526 4.13 19.31 3.67
N MET A 527 4.50 18.32 2.85
CA MET A 527 4.59 16.92 3.30
C MET A 527 5.71 16.70 4.34
N ILE A 528 6.83 17.41 4.23
CA ILE A 528 7.88 17.41 5.28
C ILE A 528 7.30 17.99 6.57
N ILE A 529 6.67 19.18 6.54
CA ILE A 529 6.07 19.82 7.71
C ILE A 529 5.04 18.90 8.38
N ALA A 530 4.13 18.30 7.63
CA ALA A 530 3.13 17.37 8.20
C ALA A 530 3.77 16.15 8.88
N ASN A 531 4.85 15.59 8.31
CA ASN A 531 5.56 14.46 8.92
C ASN A 531 6.38 14.88 10.15
N LEU A 532 6.98 16.08 10.15
CA LEU A 532 7.66 16.63 11.33
C LEU A 532 6.69 16.89 12.49
N VAL A 533 5.50 17.42 12.20
CA VAL A 533 4.42 17.58 13.18
C VAL A 533 3.92 16.22 13.68
N GLY A 534 3.69 15.25 12.80
CA GLY A 534 3.05 13.97 13.14
C GLY A 534 3.95 12.94 13.81
N PHE A 535 5.24 12.86 13.43
CA PHE A 535 6.09 11.69 13.72
C PHE A 535 7.48 12.00 14.29
N CYS A 536 7.89 13.27 14.39
CA CYS A 536 9.26 13.60 14.81
C CYS A 536 9.29 14.68 15.92
N ILE A 537 8.95 15.91 15.60
CA ILE A 537 9.21 17.08 16.45
C ILE A 537 7.94 17.51 17.21
N GLY A 538 6.77 17.41 16.59
CA GLY A 538 5.51 17.92 17.13
C GLY A 538 5.26 19.39 16.79
N LEU A 539 4.09 19.92 17.17
CA LEU A 539 3.67 21.28 16.81
C LEU A 539 4.62 22.37 17.32
N ASP A 540 5.10 22.28 18.57
CA ASP A 540 5.83 23.38 19.18
C ASP A 540 7.26 23.50 18.67
N GLY A 541 7.97 22.40 18.46
CA GLY A 541 9.28 22.44 17.80
C GLY A 541 9.19 22.79 16.31
N VAL A 542 8.08 22.50 15.63
CA VAL A 542 7.84 23.02 14.26
C VAL A 542 7.59 24.53 14.28
N LYS A 543 6.90 25.09 15.28
CA LYS A 543 6.77 26.55 15.45
C LYS A 543 8.15 27.21 15.66
N LEU A 544 8.98 26.64 16.53
CA LEU A 544 10.35 27.12 16.76
C LEU A 544 11.19 27.05 15.48
N MET A 545 11.22 25.89 14.82
CA MET A 545 11.94 25.71 13.56
C MET A 545 11.48 26.70 12.47
N LEU A 546 10.17 26.95 12.32
CA LEU A 546 9.65 27.94 11.38
C LEU A 546 10.01 29.37 11.81
N HIS A 547 9.92 29.71 13.09
CA HIS A 547 10.33 31.00 13.61
C HIS A 547 11.79 31.27 13.27
N ASP A 548 12.69 30.33 13.52
CA ASP A 548 14.14 30.52 13.31
C ASP A 548 14.51 30.52 11.82
N LEU A 549 13.75 29.78 11.00
CA LEU A 549 13.89 29.77 9.53
C LEU A 549 13.54 31.13 8.90
N PHE A 550 12.54 31.84 9.44
CA PHE A 550 12.06 33.12 8.89
C PHE A 550 12.61 34.37 9.62
N SER A 551 13.05 34.25 10.88
CA SER A 551 13.59 35.38 11.66
C SER A 551 15.10 35.58 11.51
N THR A 552 15.85 34.54 11.13
CA THR A 552 17.31 34.62 10.99
C THR A 552 17.75 34.63 9.52
N LEU A 553 18.79 35.42 9.20
CA LEU A 553 19.39 35.43 7.86
C LEU A 553 19.94 34.04 7.48
N HIS A 554 20.51 33.32 8.45
CA HIS A 554 21.01 31.96 8.24
C HIS A 554 19.87 30.97 7.91
N GLY A 555 18.75 31.05 8.65
CA GLY A 555 17.53 30.28 8.39
C GLY A 555 16.96 30.56 7.00
N PHE A 556 16.88 31.83 6.60
CA PHE A 556 16.39 32.22 5.28
C PHE A 556 17.29 31.70 4.15
N LEU A 557 18.61 31.81 4.29
CA LEU A 557 19.57 31.25 3.33
C LEU A 557 19.48 29.71 3.28
N THR A 558 19.32 29.04 4.41
CA THR A 558 19.10 27.59 4.49
C THR A 558 17.82 27.20 3.75
N MET A 559 16.72 27.92 3.96
CA MET A 559 15.45 27.71 3.25
C MET A 559 15.61 27.86 1.73
N LEU A 560 16.31 28.91 1.28
CA LEU A 560 16.56 29.14 -0.15
C LEU A 560 17.40 28.01 -0.76
N CYS A 561 18.46 27.56 -0.08
CA CYS A 561 19.26 26.41 -0.48
C CYS A 561 18.42 25.12 -0.55
N CYS A 562 17.59 24.85 0.46
CA CYS A 562 16.66 23.73 0.45
C CYS A 562 15.65 23.81 -0.72
N PHE A 563 15.10 25.00 -1.00
CA PHE A 563 14.18 25.19 -2.11
C PHE A 563 14.85 24.88 -3.46
N VAL A 564 16.06 25.37 -3.69
CA VAL A 564 16.85 25.10 -4.90
C VAL A 564 17.19 23.60 -5.01
N ALA A 565 17.62 22.96 -3.92
CA ALA A 565 17.93 21.53 -3.91
C ALA A 565 16.68 20.68 -4.21
N LEU A 566 15.54 20.96 -3.56
CA LEU A 566 14.28 20.27 -3.82
C LEU A 566 13.77 20.52 -5.25
N TYR A 567 13.97 21.71 -5.80
CA TYR A 567 13.63 22.04 -7.18
C TYR A 567 14.44 21.20 -8.17
N VAL A 568 15.75 21.09 -7.97
CA VAL A 568 16.65 20.24 -8.78
C VAL A 568 16.24 18.76 -8.66
N CYS A 569 15.92 18.29 -7.45
CA CYS A 569 15.36 16.95 -7.23
C CYS A 569 14.06 16.74 -8.03
N ALA A 570 13.11 17.68 -7.98
CA ALA A 570 11.86 17.60 -8.73
C ALA A 570 12.09 17.53 -10.25
N GLN A 571 13.00 18.34 -10.80
CA GLN A 571 13.37 18.30 -12.22
C GLN A 571 13.94 16.94 -12.64
N VAL A 572 14.85 16.38 -11.84
CA VAL A 572 15.40 15.04 -12.09
C VAL A 572 14.29 13.98 -12.00
N GLN A 573 13.39 14.06 -11.02
CA GLN A 573 12.27 13.10 -10.94
C GLN A 573 11.28 13.22 -12.11
N PHE A 574 11.04 14.41 -12.66
CA PHE A 574 10.24 14.56 -13.88
C PHE A 574 10.85 13.80 -15.07
N GLU A 575 12.16 13.91 -15.26
CA GLU A 575 12.87 13.20 -16.33
C GLU A 575 12.98 11.69 -16.07
N VAL A 576 13.05 11.25 -14.79
CA VAL A 576 12.86 9.83 -14.43
C VAL A 576 11.49 9.33 -14.90
N ARG A 577 10.41 10.08 -14.67
CA ARG A 577 9.05 9.69 -15.10
C ARG A 577 8.89 9.68 -16.62
N GLU A 578 9.47 10.62 -17.35
CA GLU A 578 9.47 10.56 -18.82
C GLU A 578 10.34 9.41 -19.35
N SER A 579 11.46 9.09 -18.67
CA SER A 579 12.29 7.92 -18.98
C SER A 579 11.54 6.59 -18.76
N GLU A 580 10.76 6.47 -17.68
CA GLU A 580 9.86 5.34 -17.45
C GLU A 580 8.84 5.18 -18.60
N LYS A 581 8.14 6.26 -18.98
CA LYS A 581 7.18 6.25 -20.11
C LYS A 581 7.82 5.86 -21.43
N ARG A 582 9.01 6.40 -21.75
CA ARG A 582 9.77 6.03 -22.96
C ARG A 582 10.17 4.55 -22.98
N ARG A 583 10.31 3.92 -21.81
CA ARG A 583 10.52 2.46 -21.65
C ARG A 583 9.22 1.64 -21.61
N GLY A 584 8.05 2.27 -21.75
CA GLY A 584 6.74 1.63 -21.64
C GLY A 584 6.32 1.29 -20.20
N ILE A 585 7.00 1.84 -19.19
CA ILE A 585 6.73 1.62 -17.77
C ILE A 585 5.72 2.66 -17.30
N PHE A 586 4.47 2.23 -17.09
CA PHE A 586 3.39 3.07 -16.59
C PHE A 586 3.00 2.61 -15.18
N LEU A 587 3.60 3.23 -14.17
CA LEU A 587 3.18 3.07 -12.79
C LEU A 587 2.08 4.11 -12.51
N ASN A 588 0.85 3.64 -12.33
CA ASN A 588 -0.32 4.48 -12.01
C ASN A 588 -0.26 4.96 -10.54
N CYS A 589 0.67 5.87 -10.26
CA CYS A 589 0.77 6.64 -9.03
C CYS A 589 0.75 8.14 -9.35
#